data_AF-A0A520HJN2-F1
#
_entry.id   AF-A0A520HJN2-F1
#
_cell.length_a   1.000
_cell.length_b   1.000
_cell.length_c   1.000
_cell.angle_alpha   90.00
_cell.angle_beta   90.00
_cell.angle_gamma   90.00
#
_symmetry.space_group_name_H-M   'P 1'
#
loop_
_entity.id
_entity.type
_entity.pdbx_description
1 polymer ?
#
loop_
_entity_poly.entity_id
_entity_poly.type
_entity_poly.pdbx_seq_one_letter_code
_entity_poly.pdbx_strand_id
1 'polypeptide(L)'
;MASSSAMGRRVRSRAACSRSSRAMPKGAWRTPRKLAWLLLGALWLAGTPARAEPSSWTIEQSAQCNGAIAAAESGRGTLPGLLLAIAKAESGRPIPPLTGLQPWPWAVNANGAAYYFDSKNAAVAWVTQAVARGVTQIDVGCMQINLQSHPDAFASIEQAFDPAANADYAARFMNRLRADAGGNWFDAVGYYHSRTPALAADYRARVSAIAQGKTPPAGSGTPLYIRAIQQGTLRIPLAGGGSLRINVHRQPSVRSAKRMTACQVANVLGDFMPARARQRCFATR
;
A
#
# COMPACT_ATOMS: atom_id res chain seq x y z
N MET A 1 3.90 -72.59 -18.75
CA MET A 1 5.05 -72.56 -19.70
C MET A 1 5.81 -71.27 -19.38
N ALA A 2 6.83 -71.27 -18.50
CA ALA A 2 8.25 -71.66 -18.74
C ALA A 2 8.80 -70.95 -20.01
N SER A 3 9.91 -70.19 -20.08
CA SER A 3 11.15 -70.00 -19.30
C SER A 3 11.74 -68.62 -19.73
N SER A 4 12.36 -67.78 -18.90
CA SER A 4 13.71 -67.80 -18.26
C SER A 4 14.91 -67.42 -19.15
N SER A 5 15.75 -66.51 -18.60
CA SER A 5 17.19 -66.23 -18.86
C SER A 5 17.62 -65.50 -20.15
N ALA A 6 18.68 -64.67 -20.22
CA ALA A 6 19.78 -64.26 -19.32
C ALA A 6 20.47 -62.99 -19.92
N MET A 7 20.90 -62.01 -19.11
CA MET A 7 22.28 -61.71 -18.68
C MET A 7 23.30 -61.31 -19.79
N GLY A 8 23.89 -60.12 -19.68
CA GLY A 8 25.08 -59.73 -20.46
C GLY A 8 25.65 -58.35 -20.12
N ARG A 9 26.53 -58.27 -19.11
CA ARG A 9 27.42 -57.11 -18.86
C ARG A 9 28.59 -57.13 -19.86
N ARG A 10 29.03 -55.96 -20.33
CA ARG A 10 30.43 -55.75 -20.75
C ARG A 10 30.99 -54.44 -20.23
N VAL A 11 32.11 -54.58 -19.52
CA VAL A 11 33.09 -53.58 -19.13
C VAL A 11 34.18 -53.52 -20.21
N ARG A 12 34.74 -52.33 -20.46
CA ARG A 12 36.12 -52.03 -20.94
C ARG A 12 36.15 -50.55 -21.36
N SER A 13 37.23 -49.77 -21.28
CA SER A 13 38.51 -49.82 -20.54
C SER A 13 39.17 -48.45 -20.78
N ARG A 14 39.95 -48.01 -19.80
CA ARG A 14 40.76 -46.77 -19.81
C ARG A 14 41.74 -46.72 -20.99
N ALA A 15 41.97 -45.53 -21.52
CA ALA A 15 43.19 -45.18 -22.25
C ALA A 15 43.78 -43.91 -21.63
N ALA A 16 44.88 -44.08 -20.91
CA ALA A 16 45.80 -43.02 -20.53
C ALA A 16 46.79 -42.83 -21.68
N CYS A 17 47.18 -41.59 -21.98
CA CYS A 17 48.33 -41.31 -22.83
C CYS A 17 49.27 -40.32 -22.14
N SER A 18 50.55 -40.60 -22.30
CA SER A 18 51.67 -40.28 -21.41
C SER A 18 52.30 -38.92 -21.65
N ARG A 19 52.91 -38.41 -20.57
CA ARG A 19 53.81 -37.26 -20.53
C ARG A 19 54.99 -37.40 -21.51
N SER A 20 55.32 -36.31 -22.19
CA SER A 20 56.65 -36.06 -22.74
C SER A 20 57.23 -34.82 -22.08
N SER A 21 58.26 -35.04 -21.27
CA SER A 21 59.09 -34.02 -20.63
C SER A 21 60.16 -33.54 -21.61
N ARG A 22 60.16 -32.24 -21.94
CA ARG A 22 61.32 -31.56 -22.52
C ARG A 22 61.80 -30.50 -21.52
N ALA A 23 63.01 -30.72 -21.03
CA ALA A 23 63.80 -29.74 -20.28
C ALA A 23 64.57 -28.83 -21.24
N MET A 24 64.85 -27.60 -20.79
CA MET A 24 65.95 -26.66 -21.14
C MET A 24 65.45 -25.21 -20.95
N PRO A 25 66.30 -24.19 -20.72
CA PRO A 25 67.47 -24.09 -19.86
C PRO A 25 67.33 -22.94 -18.84
N LYS A 26 68.22 -22.92 -17.82
CA LYS A 26 68.30 -21.87 -16.80
C LYS A 26 68.95 -20.61 -17.38
N GLY A 27 68.15 -19.62 -17.74
CA GLY A 27 68.58 -18.27 -18.11
C GLY A 27 68.19 -17.27 -17.03
N ALA A 28 69.16 -16.83 -16.23
CA ALA A 28 68.99 -15.80 -15.22
C ALA A 28 68.72 -14.45 -15.88
N TRP A 29 67.48 -13.97 -15.83
CA TRP A 29 67.14 -12.58 -16.12
C TRP A 29 66.54 -11.98 -14.85
N ARG A 30 67.37 -11.19 -14.17
CA ARG A 30 66.99 -10.31 -13.08
C ARG A 30 66.01 -9.27 -13.62
N THR A 31 64.76 -9.32 -13.19
CA THR A 31 63.85 -8.16 -13.30
C THR A 31 63.30 -7.83 -11.92
N PRO A 32 63.39 -6.57 -11.48
CA PRO A 32 63.08 -6.20 -10.12
C PRO A 32 61.59 -6.33 -9.83
N ARG A 33 61.28 -7.09 -8.79
CA ARG A 33 60.03 -6.94 -8.03
C ARG A 33 60.03 -5.53 -7.46
N LYS A 34 58.99 -4.75 -7.79
CA LYS A 34 58.33 -3.69 -7.00
C LYS A 34 57.69 -2.69 -7.97
N LEU A 35 56.49 -2.23 -7.64
CA LEU A 35 55.62 -1.28 -8.39
C LEU A 35 54.66 -1.90 -9.42
N ALA A 36 53.75 -2.76 -8.96
CA ALA A 36 52.46 -2.97 -9.64
C ALA A 36 51.33 -3.34 -8.65
N TRP A 37 51.34 -2.75 -7.45
CA TRP A 37 50.28 -2.91 -6.44
C TRP A 37 49.79 -1.58 -5.86
N LEU A 38 49.84 -0.50 -6.65
CA LEU A 38 49.37 0.84 -6.22
C LEU A 38 48.41 1.50 -7.23
N LEU A 39 47.66 0.73 -8.01
CA LEU A 39 46.56 1.25 -8.85
C LEU A 39 45.28 0.41 -8.77
N LEU A 40 45.05 -0.27 -7.64
CA LEU A 40 43.76 -0.91 -7.29
C LEU A 40 43.16 -0.37 -5.98
N GLY A 41 43.69 0.74 -5.46
CA GLY A 41 43.29 1.31 -4.16
C GLY A 41 42.47 2.59 -4.20
N ALA A 42 42.15 3.15 -5.38
CA ALA A 42 41.65 4.53 -5.48
C ALA A 42 40.27 4.68 -6.14
N LEU A 43 39.49 3.61 -6.28
CA LEU A 43 38.12 3.71 -6.82
C LEU A 43 37.10 2.90 -6.01
N TRP A 44 37.16 3.02 -4.68
CA TRP A 44 36.05 2.70 -3.78
C TRP A 44 35.77 3.91 -2.88
N LEU A 45 35.64 5.10 -3.46
CA LEU A 45 34.73 6.10 -2.89
C LEU A 45 33.32 5.61 -3.20
N ALA A 46 32.90 4.56 -2.50
CA ALA A 46 31.52 4.15 -2.43
C ALA A 46 30.76 5.36 -1.90
N GLY A 47 30.00 6.02 -2.78
CA GLY A 47 28.99 6.96 -2.33
C GLY A 47 28.17 6.23 -1.27
N THR A 48 28.16 6.77 -0.05
CA THR A 48 27.20 6.31 0.95
C THR A 48 25.84 6.38 0.28
N PRO A 49 25.04 5.30 0.23
CA PRO A 49 23.71 5.40 -0.31
C PRO A 49 23.02 6.48 0.51
N ALA A 50 22.68 7.60 -0.13
CA ALA A 50 21.91 8.65 0.50
C ALA A 50 20.67 7.98 1.07
N ARG A 51 20.60 7.90 2.40
CA ARG A 51 19.46 7.33 3.09
C ARG A 51 18.31 8.26 2.70
N ALA A 52 17.37 7.76 1.91
CA ALA A 52 16.20 8.55 1.55
C ALA A 52 15.54 8.96 2.86
N GLU A 53 15.57 10.27 3.17
CA GLU A 53 14.87 10.81 4.33
C GLU A 53 13.41 10.34 4.24
N PRO A 54 12.83 9.81 5.33
CA PRO A 54 11.44 9.44 5.31
C PRO A 54 10.63 10.66 4.87
N SER A 55 9.80 10.48 3.84
CA SER A 55 9.07 11.60 3.24
C SER A 55 8.22 12.28 4.32
N SER A 56 8.54 13.53 4.67
CA SER A 56 7.72 14.33 5.60
C SER A 56 6.26 14.36 5.15
N TRP A 57 6.05 14.35 3.84
CA TRP A 57 4.75 14.28 3.21
C TRP A 57 3.86 13.12 3.70
N THR A 58 4.38 11.88 3.75
CA THR A 58 3.56 10.72 4.17
C THR A 58 3.15 10.85 5.65
N ILE A 59 4.05 11.40 6.49
CA ILE A 59 3.77 11.70 7.90
C ILE A 59 2.69 12.78 8.00
N GLU A 60 2.84 13.88 7.25
CA GLU A 60 1.88 14.99 7.21
C GLU A 60 0.49 14.54 6.73
N GLN A 61 0.40 13.67 5.72
CA GLN A 61 -0.88 13.14 5.26
C GLN A 61 -1.56 12.30 6.34
N SER A 62 -0.84 11.38 6.98
CA SER A 62 -1.41 10.55 8.04
C SER A 62 -1.79 11.38 9.28
N ALA A 63 -1.04 12.45 9.58
CA ALA A 63 -1.34 13.37 10.67
C ALA A 63 -2.72 14.04 10.55
N GLN A 64 -3.26 14.19 9.34
CA GLN A 64 -4.62 14.69 9.14
C GLN A 64 -5.67 13.78 9.79
N CYS A 65 -5.50 12.45 9.71
CA CYS A 65 -6.35 11.51 10.43
C CYS A 65 -6.18 11.67 11.94
N ASN A 66 -4.93 11.69 12.43
CA ASN A 66 -4.65 11.75 13.86
C ASN A 66 -5.27 13.00 14.51
N GLY A 67 -5.09 14.18 13.89
CA GLY A 67 -5.66 15.44 14.38
C GLY A 67 -7.19 15.45 14.35
N ALA A 68 -7.80 14.99 13.25
CA ALA A 68 -9.25 14.92 13.12
C ALA A 68 -9.89 13.94 14.11
N ILE A 69 -9.26 12.79 14.33
CA ILE A 69 -9.70 11.78 15.28
C ILE A 69 -9.66 12.33 16.70
N ALA A 70 -8.54 12.93 17.13
CA ALA A 70 -8.42 13.50 18.47
C ALA A 70 -9.48 14.60 18.72
N ALA A 71 -9.71 15.46 17.73
CA ALA A 71 -10.75 16.48 17.80
C ALA A 71 -12.16 15.87 17.90
N ALA A 72 -12.46 14.83 17.12
CA ALA A 72 -13.75 14.15 17.15
C ALA A 72 -13.99 13.41 18.47
N GLU A 73 -12.96 12.74 19.02
CA GLU A 73 -13.06 12.06 20.32
C GLU A 73 -13.41 13.05 21.43
N SER A 74 -12.69 14.18 21.48
CA SER A 74 -12.94 15.25 22.44
C SER A 74 -14.32 15.89 22.25
N GLY A 75 -14.68 16.26 21.01
CA GLY A 75 -15.93 16.96 20.72
C GLY A 75 -17.19 16.11 20.89
N ARG A 76 -17.06 14.77 20.86
CA ARG A 76 -18.19 13.83 20.99
C ARG A 76 -18.15 13.01 22.29
N GLY A 77 -17.17 13.23 23.15
CA GLY A 77 -17.05 12.55 24.45
C GLY A 77 -16.84 11.04 24.34
N THR A 78 -16.09 10.58 23.34
CA THR A 78 -15.67 9.17 23.28
C THR A 78 -14.46 8.93 24.18
N LEU A 79 -14.12 7.67 24.44
CA LEU A 79 -12.91 7.33 25.19
C LEU A 79 -11.66 7.81 24.42
N PRO A 80 -10.71 8.53 25.06
CA PRO A 80 -9.48 8.97 24.38
C PRO A 80 -8.69 7.79 23.81
N GLY A 81 -8.24 7.93 22.57
CA GLY A 81 -7.46 6.92 21.84
C GLY A 81 -8.27 5.75 21.28
N LEU A 82 -9.57 5.66 21.56
CA LEU A 82 -10.44 4.59 21.07
C LEU A 82 -10.60 4.63 19.54
N LEU A 83 -11.00 5.77 19.00
CA LEU A 83 -11.16 5.96 17.57
C LEU A 83 -9.80 5.91 16.87
N LEU A 84 -8.71 6.31 17.53
CA LEU A 84 -7.37 6.14 16.97
C LEU A 84 -7.00 4.66 16.81
N ALA A 85 -7.31 3.82 17.79
CA ALA A 85 -7.08 2.38 17.70
C ALA A 85 -7.93 1.74 16.59
N ILE A 86 -9.20 2.15 16.47
CA ILE A 86 -10.09 1.74 15.37
C ILE A 86 -9.51 2.18 14.03
N ALA A 87 -9.15 3.45 13.84
CA ALA A 87 -8.61 3.96 12.59
C ALA A 87 -7.35 3.20 12.14
N LYS A 88 -6.48 2.83 13.08
CA LYS A 88 -5.31 2.00 12.81
C LYS A 88 -5.68 0.56 12.41
N ALA A 89 -6.75 0.00 12.97
CA ALA A 89 -7.26 -1.31 12.58
C ALA A 89 -7.93 -1.31 11.20
N GLU A 90 -8.56 -0.19 10.86
CA GLU A 90 -9.29 0.04 9.61
C GLU A 90 -8.37 0.42 8.46
N SER A 91 -7.79 1.63 8.48
CA SER A 91 -6.99 2.20 7.39
C SER A 91 -5.48 2.23 7.67
N GLY A 92 -5.04 1.63 8.79
CA GLY A 92 -3.66 1.73 9.23
C GLY A 92 -2.66 1.09 8.28
N ARG A 93 -1.58 1.82 7.99
CA ARG A 93 -0.41 1.32 7.25
C ARG A 93 0.91 1.67 7.96
N PRO A 94 1.99 0.91 7.75
CA PRO A 94 3.31 1.31 8.22
C PRO A 94 3.79 2.60 7.52
N ILE A 95 4.32 3.55 8.30
CA ILE A 95 4.95 4.78 7.79
C ILE A 95 6.29 4.97 8.52
N PRO A 96 7.42 4.51 7.97
CA PRO A 96 8.72 4.80 8.56
C PRO A 96 8.98 6.32 8.63
N PRO A 97 9.53 6.85 9.74
CA PRO A 97 10.11 6.13 10.87
C PRO A 97 9.12 5.91 12.03
N LEU A 98 7.84 6.21 11.86
CA LEU A 98 6.83 6.09 12.91
C LEU A 98 6.65 4.63 13.32
N THR A 99 6.43 4.42 14.62
CA THR A 99 6.15 3.10 15.17
C THR A 99 4.69 2.72 14.97
N GLY A 100 4.46 1.43 14.76
CA GLY A 100 3.11 0.88 14.57
C GLY A 100 2.43 1.33 13.27
N LEU A 101 1.13 1.06 13.21
CA LEU A 101 0.29 1.48 12.09
C LEU A 101 -0.17 2.91 12.26
N GLN A 102 -0.29 3.61 11.14
CA GLN A 102 -0.72 5.00 11.06
C GLN A 102 -1.92 5.07 10.11
N PRO A 103 -3.06 5.65 10.53
CA PRO A 103 -4.27 5.72 9.71
C PRO A 103 -4.04 6.59 8.46
N TRP A 104 -4.72 6.26 7.36
CA TRP A 104 -4.51 6.92 6.07
C TRP A 104 -5.79 7.56 5.54
N PRO A 105 -5.80 8.88 5.23
CA PRO A 105 -7.02 9.58 4.85
C PRO A 105 -7.54 9.22 3.46
N TRP A 106 -6.68 8.69 2.59
CA TRP A 106 -7.01 8.36 1.20
C TRP A 106 -7.09 6.84 0.98
N ALA A 107 -7.51 6.10 2.01
CA ALA A 107 -7.71 4.66 1.94
C ALA A 107 -9.11 4.32 1.43
N VAL A 108 -9.20 3.30 0.59
CA VAL A 108 -10.46 2.76 0.07
C VAL A 108 -10.44 1.25 0.17
N ASN A 109 -11.52 0.66 0.66
CA ASN A 109 -11.82 -0.75 0.50
C ASN A 109 -13.08 -0.89 -0.35
N ALA A 110 -13.01 -1.63 -1.45
CA ALA A 110 -14.14 -1.83 -2.35
C ALA A 110 -14.32 -3.32 -2.62
N ASN A 111 -15.45 -3.90 -2.19
CA ASN A 111 -15.72 -5.34 -2.27
C ASN A 111 -14.55 -6.21 -1.71
N GLY A 112 -13.83 -5.73 -0.69
CA GLY A 112 -12.66 -6.41 -0.13
C GLY A 112 -11.32 -6.10 -0.82
N ALA A 113 -11.32 -5.33 -1.92
CA ALA A 113 -10.12 -4.85 -2.59
C ALA A 113 -9.64 -3.54 -1.95
N ALA A 114 -8.37 -3.50 -1.52
CA ALA A 114 -7.82 -2.39 -0.75
C ALA A 114 -6.93 -1.50 -1.62
N TYR A 115 -7.13 -0.19 -1.51
CA TYR A 115 -6.43 0.84 -2.26
C TYR A 115 -5.99 1.97 -1.34
N TYR A 116 -4.75 2.43 -1.51
CA TYR A 116 -4.18 3.56 -0.79
C TYR A 116 -3.70 4.57 -1.82
N PHE A 117 -4.33 5.74 -1.85
CA PHE A 117 -4.02 6.79 -2.82
C PHE A 117 -3.07 7.83 -2.24
N ASP A 118 -2.37 8.55 -3.11
CA ASP A 118 -1.49 9.64 -2.70
C ASP A 118 -2.22 10.99 -2.57
N SER A 119 -3.52 11.07 -2.85
CA SER A 119 -4.27 12.32 -2.68
C SER A 119 -5.77 12.11 -2.56
N LYS A 120 -6.45 13.09 -1.95
CA LYS A 120 -7.92 13.20 -1.91
C LYS A 120 -8.53 13.07 -3.30
N ASN A 121 -8.05 13.86 -4.26
CA ASN A 121 -8.61 13.90 -5.61
C ASN A 121 -8.51 12.55 -6.33
N ALA A 122 -7.41 11.82 -6.15
CA ALA A 122 -7.26 10.49 -6.73
C ALA A 122 -8.24 9.48 -6.12
N ALA A 123 -8.42 9.51 -4.81
CA ALA A 123 -9.35 8.63 -4.11
C ALA A 123 -10.81 8.94 -4.49
N VAL A 124 -11.19 10.22 -4.51
CA VAL A 124 -12.52 10.70 -4.96
C VAL A 124 -12.79 10.24 -6.38
N ALA A 125 -11.89 10.54 -7.33
CA ALA A 125 -12.07 10.16 -8.72
C ALA A 125 -12.24 8.64 -8.92
N TRP A 126 -11.48 7.84 -8.16
CA TRP A 126 -11.59 6.39 -8.20
C TRP A 126 -12.95 5.92 -7.67
N VAL A 127 -13.40 6.43 -6.52
CA VAL A 127 -14.68 6.06 -5.91
C VAL A 127 -15.85 6.49 -6.79
N THR A 128 -15.85 7.72 -7.32
CA THR A 128 -16.88 8.20 -8.25
C THR A 128 -17.03 7.27 -9.46
N GLN A 129 -15.91 6.83 -10.05
CA GLN A 129 -15.95 5.88 -11.15
C GLN A 129 -16.40 4.48 -10.72
N ALA A 130 -16.02 4.02 -9.52
CA ALA A 130 -16.45 2.73 -9.00
C ALA A 130 -17.96 2.69 -8.78
N VAL A 131 -18.53 3.73 -8.18
CA VAL A 131 -19.97 3.90 -7.99
C VAL A 131 -20.69 3.94 -9.34
N ALA A 132 -20.17 4.69 -10.32
CA ALA A 132 -20.75 4.75 -11.67
C ALA A 132 -20.75 3.38 -12.39
N ARG A 133 -19.85 2.47 -12.01
CA ARG A 133 -19.80 1.08 -12.49
C ARG A 133 -20.63 0.10 -11.65
N GLY A 134 -21.39 0.58 -10.66
CA GLY A 134 -22.25 -0.24 -9.82
C GLY A 134 -21.54 -0.92 -8.63
N VAL A 135 -20.33 -0.47 -8.26
CA VAL A 135 -19.69 -0.94 -7.01
C VAL A 135 -20.36 -0.25 -5.82
N THR A 136 -20.95 -1.03 -4.90
CA THR A 136 -21.73 -0.48 -3.78
C THR A 136 -21.05 -0.59 -2.42
N GLN A 137 -20.36 -1.70 -2.13
CA GLN A 137 -19.64 -1.89 -0.87
C GLN A 137 -18.29 -1.19 -0.94
N ILE A 138 -18.28 0.08 -0.55
CA ILE A 138 -17.09 0.95 -0.56
C ILE A 138 -16.93 1.60 0.81
N ASP A 139 -15.81 1.31 1.47
CA ASP A 139 -15.38 1.94 2.71
C ASP A 139 -14.34 3.01 2.41
N VAL A 140 -14.44 4.19 3.04
CA VAL A 140 -13.59 5.34 2.71
C VAL A 140 -12.96 6.02 3.94
N GLY A 141 -11.75 6.54 3.74
CA GLY A 141 -11.10 7.46 4.65
C GLY A 141 -10.44 6.82 5.87
N CYS A 142 -10.08 7.67 6.83
CA CYS A 142 -9.40 7.30 8.07
C CYS A 142 -10.12 6.17 8.83
N MET A 143 -11.46 6.26 8.87
CA MET A 143 -12.33 5.40 9.66
C MET A 143 -13.03 4.32 8.84
N GLN A 144 -12.75 4.21 7.53
CA GLN A 144 -13.37 3.23 6.62
C GLN A 144 -14.91 3.19 6.74
N ILE A 145 -15.56 4.35 6.61
CA ILE A 145 -17.02 4.43 6.64
C ILE A 145 -17.60 3.89 5.34
N ASN A 146 -18.48 2.88 5.45
CA ASN A 146 -19.13 2.26 4.30
C ASN A 146 -20.23 3.16 3.71
N LEU A 147 -20.11 3.50 2.43
CA LEU A 147 -21.03 4.42 1.75
C LEU A 147 -22.42 3.80 1.50
N GLN A 148 -22.54 2.48 1.37
CA GLN A 148 -23.84 1.81 1.19
C GLN A 148 -24.59 1.67 2.51
N SER A 149 -23.91 1.32 3.60
CA SER A 149 -24.52 1.19 4.93
C SER A 149 -24.86 2.53 5.56
N HIS A 150 -24.18 3.61 5.14
CA HIS A 150 -24.34 4.95 5.69
C HIS A 150 -24.54 5.99 4.59
N PRO A 151 -25.64 5.91 3.80
CA PRO A 151 -25.84 6.76 2.63
C PRO A 151 -25.92 8.25 2.97
N ASP A 152 -26.42 8.59 4.16
CA ASP A 152 -26.57 9.97 4.63
C ASP A 152 -25.39 10.45 5.52
N ALA A 153 -24.29 9.69 5.55
CA ALA A 153 -23.12 10.08 6.35
C ALA A 153 -22.45 11.37 5.85
N PHE A 154 -22.47 11.58 4.53
CA PHE A 154 -21.76 12.66 3.87
C PHE A 154 -22.61 13.23 2.73
N ALA A 155 -22.54 14.55 2.54
CA ALA A 155 -23.20 15.25 1.45
C ALA A 155 -22.55 14.97 0.08
N SER A 156 -21.29 14.50 0.05
CA SER A 156 -20.60 14.10 -1.18
C SER A 156 -19.44 13.14 -0.92
N ILE A 157 -18.93 12.51 -1.98
CA ILE A 157 -17.73 11.65 -1.91
C ILE A 157 -16.51 12.47 -1.46
N GLU A 158 -16.40 13.73 -1.87
CA GLU A 158 -15.35 14.65 -1.42
C GLU A 158 -15.42 14.89 0.09
N GLN A 159 -16.62 15.03 0.66
CA GLN A 159 -16.78 15.17 2.10
C GLN A 159 -16.46 13.85 2.83
N ALA A 160 -16.75 12.69 2.22
CA ALA A 160 -16.43 11.40 2.81
C ALA A 160 -14.92 11.17 3.02
N PHE A 161 -14.08 11.80 2.18
CA PHE A 161 -12.63 11.85 2.34
C PHE A 161 -12.14 13.07 3.14
N ASP A 162 -13.01 13.97 3.62
CA ASP A 162 -12.58 14.99 4.57
C ASP A 162 -12.27 14.33 5.94
N PRO A 163 -11.02 14.39 6.45
CA PRO A 163 -10.66 13.68 7.68
C PRO A 163 -11.51 14.09 8.88
N ALA A 164 -11.87 15.38 9.00
CA ALA A 164 -12.68 15.89 10.09
C ALA A 164 -14.13 15.38 10.00
N ALA A 165 -14.75 15.45 8.82
CA ALA A 165 -16.09 14.92 8.63
C ALA A 165 -16.16 13.39 8.83
N ASN A 166 -15.16 12.66 8.31
CA ASN A 166 -15.04 11.21 8.44
C ASN A 166 -14.91 10.78 9.91
N ALA A 167 -14.02 11.44 10.66
CA ALA A 167 -13.83 11.18 12.09
C ALA A 167 -15.05 11.60 12.93
N ASP A 168 -15.67 12.75 12.65
CA ASP A 168 -16.87 13.20 13.37
C ASP A 168 -18.06 12.26 13.15
N TYR A 169 -18.25 11.76 11.92
CA TYR A 169 -19.25 10.72 11.67
C TYR A 169 -18.96 9.46 12.47
N ALA A 170 -17.72 8.97 12.44
CA ALA A 170 -17.32 7.78 13.19
C ALA A 170 -17.55 7.92 14.69
N ALA A 171 -17.22 9.08 15.28
CA ALA A 171 -17.43 9.35 16.69
C ALA A 171 -18.92 9.33 17.08
N ARG A 172 -19.79 9.95 16.27
CA ARG A 172 -21.25 9.87 16.46
C ARG A 172 -21.76 8.44 16.33
N PHE A 173 -21.26 7.71 15.33
CA PHE A 173 -21.64 6.31 15.13
C PHE A 173 -21.21 5.44 16.32
N MET A 174 -20.00 5.65 16.82
CA MET A 174 -19.48 4.93 17.98
C MET A 174 -20.35 5.16 19.23
N ASN A 175 -20.83 6.39 19.46
CA ASN A 175 -21.76 6.66 20.55
C ASN A 175 -23.11 5.96 20.39
N ARG A 176 -23.63 5.83 19.16
CA ARG A 176 -24.85 5.02 18.89
C ARG A 176 -24.60 3.54 19.20
N LEU A 177 -23.49 2.99 18.72
CA LEU A 177 -23.11 1.60 18.99
C LEU A 177 -22.91 1.34 20.49
N ARG A 178 -22.37 2.32 21.23
CA ARG A 178 -22.25 2.24 22.69
C ARG A 178 -23.62 2.18 23.36
N ALA A 179 -24.58 2.99 22.91
CA ALA A 179 -25.94 2.92 23.42
C ALA A 179 -26.56 1.54 23.16
N ASP A 180 -26.40 1.01 21.93
CA ASP A 180 -26.87 -0.33 21.57
C ASP A 180 -26.20 -1.44 22.39
N ALA A 181 -24.95 -1.23 22.81
CA ALA A 181 -24.17 -2.15 23.63
C ALA A 181 -24.39 -1.96 25.15
N GLY A 182 -25.48 -1.33 25.58
CA GLY A 182 -25.79 -1.13 27.00
C GLY A 182 -24.76 -0.24 27.73
N GLY A 183 -24.10 0.67 27.01
CA GLY A 183 -23.08 1.56 27.55
C GLY A 183 -21.66 1.02 27.52
N ASN A 184 -21.45 -0.24 27.10
CA ASN A 184 -20.14 -0.89 27.10
C ASN A 184 -19.32 -0.55 25.84
N TRP A 185 -18.18 0.13 26.03
CA TRP A 185 -17.28 0.48 24.93
C TRP A 185 -16.66 -0.74 24.24
N PHE A 186 -16.31 -1.79 24.99
CA PHE A 186 -15.65 -2.97 24.43
C PHE A 186 -16.59 -3.70 23.46
N ASP A 187 -17.85 -3.91 23.84
CA ASP A 187 -18.84 -4.52 22.96
C ASP A 187 -19.17 -3.63 21.75
N ALA A 188 -19.28 -2.32 21.98
CA ALA A 188 -19.49 -1.34 20.91
C ALA A 188 -18.37 -1.37 19.85
N VAL A 189 -17.10 -1.53 20.25
CA VAL A 189 -15.99 -1.71 19.31
C VAL A 189 -16.24 -2.91 18.40
N GLY A 190 -16.71 -4.04 18.94
CA GLY A 190 -17.06 -5.20 18.13
C GLY A 190 -18.11 -4.86 17.07
N TYR A 191 -19.17 -4.16 17.49
CA TYR A 191 -20.27 -3.74 16.62
C TYR A 191 -19.89 -2.72 15.55
N TYR A 192 -18.76 -2.02 15.71
CA TYR A 192 -18.23 -1.13 14.68
C TYR A 192 -17.95 -1.90 13.39
N HIS A 193 -17.44 -3.12 13.51
CA HIS A 193 -17.12 -3.97 12.38
C HIS A 193 -18.24 -4.95 12.03
N SER A 194 -18.84 -5.60 13.04
CA SER A 194 -19.91 -6.58 12.81
C SER A 194 -20.71 -6.87 14.07
N ARG A 195 -22.01 -7.13 13.91
CA ARG A 195 -22.86 -7.67 14.99
C ARG A 195 -22.82 -9.19 15.10
N THR A 196 -22.14 -9.89 14.18
CA THR A 196 -21.93 -11.33 14.29
C THR A 196 -20.95 -11.62 15.43
N PRO A 197 -21.31 -12.43 16.44
CA PRO A 197 -20.51 -12.57 17.67
C PRO A 197 -19.04 -12.94 17.46
N ALA A 198 -18.76 -13.89 16.57
CA ALA A 198 -17.39 -14.31 16.26
C ALA A 198 -16.57 -13.17 15.61
N LEU A 199 -17.11 -12.52 14.59
CA LEU A 199 -16.46 -11.41 13.90
C LEU A 199 -16.23 -10.20 14.81
N ALA A 200 -17.20 -9.91 15.69
CA ALA A 200 -17.08 -8.87 16.71
C ALA A 200 -15.96 -9.19 17.71
N ALA A 201 -15.84 -10.46 18.15
CA ALA A 201 -14.77 -10.89 19.04
C ALA A 201 -13.39 -10.75 18.40
N ASP A 202 -13.23 -11.23 17.17
CA ASP A 202 -12.01 -11.12 16.38
C ASP A 202 -11.57 -9.67 16.20
N TYR A 203 -12.53 -8.80 15.87
CA TYR A 203 -12.25 -7.38 15.67
C TYR A 203 -11.84 -6.68 16.97
N ARG A 204 -12.53 -6.94 18.10
CA ARG A 204 -12.13 -6.41 19.41
C ARG A 204 -10.70 -6.81 19.78
N ALA A 205 -10.34 -8.07 19.53
CA ALA A 205 -9.00 -8.57 19.78
C ALA A 205 -7.95 -7.85 18.92
N ARG A 206 -8.25 -7.59 17.64
CA ARG A 206 -7.40 -6.80 16.74
C ARG A 206 -7.20 -5.38 17.25
N VAL A 207 -8.28 -4.67 17.56
CA VAL A 207 -8.24 -3.27 18.03
C VAL A 207 -7.47 -3.17 19.35
N SER A 208 -7.72 -4.09 20.28
CA SER A 208 -7.01 -4.13 21.57
C SER A 208 -5.50 -4.36 21.40
N ALA A 209 -5.10 -5.27 20.52
CA ALA A 209 -3.68 -5.50 20.23
C ALA A 209 -3.02 -4.25 19.63
N ILE A 210 -3.68 -3.61 18.67
CA ILE A 210 -3.19 -2.38 18.01
C ILE A 210 -3.06 -1.23 19.01
N ALA A 211 -4.04 -1.06 19.92
CA ALA A 211 -3.99 -0.05 20.98
C ALA A 211 -2.78 -0.25 21.91
N GLN A 212 -2.40 -1.51 22.16
CA GLN A 212 -1.24 -1.87 22.97
C GLN A 212 0.09 -1.88 22.18
N GLY A 213 0.08 -1.51 20.89
CA GLY A 213 1.26 -1.60 20.02
C GLY A 213 1.73 -3.03 19.75
N LYS A 214 0.86 -4.02 19.93
CA LYS A 214 1.12 -5.44 19.71
C LYS A 214 0.62 -5.88 18.33
N THR A 215 1.17 -6.97 17.83
CA THR A 215 0.66 -7.64 16.63
C THR A 215 -0.72 -8.24 16.91
N PRO A 216 -1.72 -8.03 16.04
CA PRO A 216 -3.01 -8.70 16.17
C PRO A 216 -2.89 -10.23 16.22
N PRO A 217 -3.75 -10.92 16.99
CA PRO A 217 -3.75 -12.37 17.04
C PRO A 217 -4.09 -12.98 15.67
N ALA A 218 -3.58 -14.18 15.41
CA ALA A 218 -3.93 -14.94 14.21
C ALA A 218 -5.45 -15.17 14.15
N GLY A 219 -6.02 -15.12 12.95
CA GLY A 219 -7.47 -15.28 12.75
C GLY A 219 -8.28 -14.00 12.92
N SER A 220 -7.74 -12.93 13.51
CA SER A 220 -8.45 -11.64 13.68
C SER A 220 -8.68 -10.86 12.38
N GLY A 221 -8.51 -11.51 11.22
CA GLY A 221 -8.58 -11.00 9.85
C GLY A 221 -7.32 -10.25 9.37
N THR A 222 -7.15 -10.17 8.07
CA THR A 222 -5.99 -9.52 7.42
C THR A 222 -6.15 -7.99 7.41
N PRO A 223 -5.17 -7.21 7.90
CA PRO A 223 -5.17 -5.75 7.78
C PRO A 223 -5.28 -5.28 6.32
N LEU A 224 -5.96 -4.14 6.08
CA LEU A 224 -6.18 -3.64 4.71
C LEU A 224 -4.87 -3.40 3.95
N TYR A 225 -3.84 -2.86 4.59
CA TYR A 225 -2.55 -2.61 3.91
C TYR A 225 -1.85 -3.90 3.45
N ILE A 226 -2.01 -5.01 4.20
CA ILE A 226 -1.49 -6.33 3.79
C ILE A 226 -2.27 -6.87 2.60
N ARG A 227 -3.60 -6.70 2.59
CA ARG A 227 -4.42 -7.07 1.42
C ARG A 227 -4.00 -6.29 0.18
N ALA A 228 -3.76 -4.98 0.31
CA ALA A 228 -3.27 -4.15 -0.80
C ALA A 228 -1.92 -4.66 -1.33
N ILE A 229 -0.99 -5.05 -0.43
CA ILE A 229 0.30 -5.66 -0.78
C ILE A 229 0.12 -6.98 -1.55
N GLN A 230 -0.76 -7.86 -1.08
CA GLN A 230 -1.05 -9.16 -1.68
C GLN A 230 -1.76 -9.03 -3.05
N GLN A 231 -2.59 -8.00 -3.20
CA GLN A 231 -3.27 -7.66 -4.46
C GLN A 231 -2.31 -7.07 -5.50
N GLY A 232 -1.15 -6.58 -5.05
CA GLY A 232 0.07 -6.60 -5.83
C GLY A 232 0.13 -5.71 -7.06
N THR A 233 -0.65 -4.62 -7.17
CA THR A 233 -0.60 -3.53 -8.20
C THR A 233 -2.02 -3.26 -8.75
N LEU A 234 -2.51 -2.05 -8.59
CA LEU A 234 -3.82 -1.60 -9.09
C LEU A 234 -3.84 -1.56 -10.63
N ARG A 235 -4.88 -2.15 -11.24
CA ARG A 235 -5.13 -2.13 -12.70
C ARG A 235 -6.25 -1.14 -13.02
N ILE A 236 -5.96 -0.12 -13.84
CA ILE A 236 -6.93 0.88 -14.28
C ILE A 236 -7.21 0.69 -15.78
N PRO A 237 -8.44 0.35 -16.20
CA PRO A 237 -8.78 0.29 -17.62
C PRO A 237 -8.78 1.70 -18.24
N LEU A 238 -8.20 1.85 -19.43
CA LEU A 238 -8.13 3.10 -20.19
C LEU A 238 -9.14 3.10 -21.35
N ALA A 239 -9.74 4.25 -21.63
CA ALA A 239 -10.58 4.44 -22.81
C ALA A 239 -9.72 4.20 -24.07
N GLY A 240 -10.05 3.14 -24.84
CA GLY A 240 -9.22 2.62 -25.94
C GLY A 240 -8.81 1.15 -25.79
N GLY A 241 -9.22 0.47 -24.72
CA GLY A 241 -9.06 -1.00 -24.58
C GLY A 241 -7.74 -1.45 -23.91
N GLY A 242 -6.97 -0.54 -23.32
CA GLY A 242 -5.75 -0.84 -22.56
C GLY A 242 -5.95 -0.84 -21.04
N SER A 243 -4.92 -1.20 -20.25
CA SER A 243 -4.91 -1.03 -18.78
C SER A 243 -3.58 -0.48 -18.25
N LEU A 244 -3.65 0.51 -17.36
CA LEU A 244 -2.53 1.05 -16.59
C LEU A 244 -2.29 0.18 -15.35
N ARG A 245 -1.03 -0.19 -15.09
CA ARG A 245 -0.61 -1.00 -13.93
C ARG A 245 0.15 -0.10 -12.94
N ILE A 246 -0.42 0.16 -11.77
CA ILE A 246 0.18 0.95 -10.68
C ILE A 246 0.79 0.04 -9.62
N ASN A 247 2.12 -0.01 -9.56
CA ASN A 247 2.81 -0.90 -8.64
C ASN A 247 2.74 -0.38 -7.21
N VAL A 248 1.91 -1.02 -6.36
CA VAL A 248 1.69 -0.61 -4.95
C VAL A 248 2.94 -0.74 -4.08
N HIS A 249 3.99 -1.42 -4.57
CA HIS A 249 5.29 -1.55 -3.91
C HIS A 249 6.33 -0.51 -4.36
N ARG A 250 6.02 0.30 -5.38
CA ARG A 250 6.88 1.39 -5.85
C ARG A 250 6.02 2.63 -6.04
N GLN A 251 6.03 3.52 -5.05
CA GLN A 251 5.52 4.87 -5.28
C GLN A 251 6.31 5.51 -6.43
N PRO A 252 5.65 6.18 -7.39
CA PRO A 252 6.33 7.11 -8.25
C PRO A 252 6.99 8.15 -7.36
N SER A 253 8.32 8.26 -7.42
CA SER A 253 8.99 9.45 -6.89
C SER A 253 8.28 10.65 -7.49
N VAL A 254 8.00 11.67 -6.70
CA VAL A 254 7.65 13.00 -7.22
C VAL A 254 8.87 13.51 -7.97
N ARG A 255 9.10 13.02 -9.19
CA ARG A 255 9.67 13.90 -10.20
C ARG A 255 8.60 14.95 -10.33
N SER A 256 8.87 16.11 -9.73
CA SER A 256 8.28 17.41 -10.04
C SER A 256 7.46 17.27 -11.30
N ALA A 257 6.15 17.02 -11.14
CA ALA A 257 5.29 16.79 -12.27
C ALA A 257 5.34 18.10 -13.03
N LYS A 258 6.01 18.09 -14.19
CA LYS A 258 6.07 19.25 -15.08
C LYS A 258 4.63 19.73 -15.21
N ARG A 259 4.33 20.95 -14.74
CA ARG A 259 2.95 21.45 -14.64
C ARG A 259 2.28 21.21 -15.99
N MET A 260 1.20 20.43 -16.00
CA MET A 260 0.43 20.20 -17.22
C MET A 260 -0.14 21.55 -17.66
N THR A 261 0.05 21.88 -18.93
CA THR A 261 -0.57 23.08 -19.52
C THR A 261 -2.09 22.94 -19.51
N ALA A 262 -2.80 24.06 -19.56
CA ALA A 262 -4.26 24.08 -19.60
C ALA A 262 -4.83 23.17 -20.71
N CYS A 263 -4.13 23.04 -21.84
CA CYS A 263 -4.55 22.18 -22.95
C CYS A 263 -4.22 20.70 -22.75
N GLN A 264 -3.18 20.35 -22.00
CA GLN A 264 -2.94 18.97 -21.57
C GLN A 264 -3.99 18.52 -20.55
N VAL A 265 -4.40 19.41 -19.65
CA VAL A 265 -5.53 19.18 -18.74
C VAL A 265 -6.83 19.05 -19.53
N ALA A 266 -7.05 19.91 -20.54
CA ALA A 266 -8.22 19.84 -21.39
C ALA A 266 -8.34 18.54 -22.20
N ASN A 267 -7.21 17.99 -22.67
CA ASN A 267 -7.18 16.71 -23.36
C ASN A 267 -7.55 15.52 -22.46
N VAL A 268 -7.21 15.60 -21.17
CA VAL A 268 -7.53 14.55 -20.18
C VAL A 268 -8.99 14.65 -19.73
N LEU A 269 -9.49 15.87 -19.54
CA LEU A 269 -10.83 16.12 -19.03
C LEU A 269 -11.91 16.13 -20.14
N GLY A 270 -11.52 16.20 -21.41
CA GLY A 270 -12.35 15.90 -22.57
C GLY A 270 -13.82 16.33 -22.46
N ASP A 271 -14.72 15.36 -22.58
CA ASP A 271 -16.17 15.55 -22.60
C ASP A 271 -16.78 16.04 -21.28
N PHE A 272 -16.00 16.02 -20.18
CA PHE A 272 -16.42 16.55 -18.88
C PHE A 272 -16.27 18.08 -18.79
N MET A 273 -15.72 18.74 -19.80
CA MET A 273 -15.64 20.20 -19.86
C MET A 273 -16.65 20.82 -20.85
N PRO A 274 -17.22 21.99 -20.52
CA PRO A 274 -18.12 22.71 -21.42
C PRO A 274 -17.43 23.01 -22.76
N ALA A 275 -18.17 22.90 -23.87
CA ALA A 275 -17.62 22.95 -25.24
C ALA A 275 -16.74 24.19 -25.51
N ARG A 276 -17.08 25.33 -24.91
CA ARG A 276 -16.29 26.58 -25.00
C ARG A 276 -14.89 26.46 -24.38
N ALA A 277 -14.72 25.68 -23.32
CA ALA A 277 -13.43 25.43 -22.67
C ALA A 277 -12.54 24.49 -23.49
N ARG A 278 -13.14 23.55 -24.24
CA ARG A 278 -12.44 22.67 -25.19
C ARG A 278 -11.91 23.44 -26.40
N GLN A 279 -12.74 24.29 -27.00
CA GLN A 279 -12.40 25.02 -28.25
C GLN A 279 -11.15 25.91 -28.12
N ARG A 280 -10.89 26.50 -26.95
CA ARG A 280 -9.72 27.35 -26.71
C ARG A 280 -8.37 26.64 -26.84
N CYS A 281 -8.34 25.31 -26.80
CA CYS A 281 -7.12 24.51 -26.88
C CYS A 281 -6.92 23.79 -28.22
N PHE A 282 -7.94 23.72 -29.07
CA PHE A 282 -7.91 22.99 -30.35
C PHE A 282 -8.06 23.89 -31.59
N ALA A 283 -8.12 25.21 -31.43
CA ALA A 283 -8.36 26.16 -32.52
C ALA A 283 -7.15 26.46 -33.44
N THR A 284 -6.14 25.58 -33.47
CA THR A 284 -5.01 25.69 -34.42
C THR A 284 -4.66 24.32 -34.99
N ARG A 285 -5.47 23.87 -35.96
CA ARG A 285 -5.05 22.99 -37.05
C ARG A 285 -5.78 23.39 -38.30
#